data_AF-A0A8T6V2P8-F1
#
_entry.id   AF-A0A8T6V2P8-F1
#
_cell.length_a   1.000
_cell.length_b   1.000
_cell.length_c   1.000
_cell.angle_alpha   90.00
_cell.angle_beta   90.00
_cell.angle_gamma   90.00
#
_symmetry.space_group_name_H-M   'P 1'
#
loop_
_entity.id
_entity.type
_entity.pdbx_description
1 polymer ?
#
loop_
_entity_poly.entity_id
_entity_poly.type
_entity_poly.pdbx_seq_one_letter_code
_entity_poly.pdbx_strand_id
1 'polypeptide(L)'
;KHLSGTSVSIGLETGSEKHSRKLGRHSTPREVIEAVKRLSRSGIKPYVYVVYGLPGQNNEAVEMTVNAIQDSFLNGAERIILYRFQALPMSCFS
;
A
#
# COMPACT_ATOMS: atom_id res chain seq x y z
N LYS A 1 19.65 -17.71 7.48
CA LYS A 1 18.61 -16.73 7.09
C LYS A 1 18.96 -16.17 5.70
N HIS A 2 18.23 -16.50 4.64
CA HIS A 2 18.68 -16.24 3.25
C HIS A 2 18.19 -14.92 2.62
N LEU A 3 17.26 -14.18 3.24
CA LEU A 3 16.70 -12.94 2.67
C LEU A 3 16.89 -11.70 3.57
N SER A 4 17.67 -11.81 4.63
CA SER A 4 17.92 -10.65 5.51
C SER A 4 18.67 -9.56 4.74
N GLY A 5 18.19 -8.31 4.83
CA GLY A 5 18.77 -7.15 4.17
C GLY A 5 18.23 -6.87 2.76
N THR A 6 17.52 -7.81 2.13
CA THR A 6 16.90 -7.60 0.81
C THR A 6 15.66 -6.73 0.92
N SER A 7 15.32 -6.01 -0.16
CA SER A 7 14.06 -5.25 -0.24
C SER A 7 12.94 -6.06 -0.89
N VAL A 8 11.71 -5.83 -0.42
CA VAL A 8 10.48 -6.38 -1.03
C VAL A 8 9.47 -5.26 -1.16
N SER A 9 8.87 -5.14 -2.34
CA SER A 9 7.84 -4.14 -2.62
C SER A 9 6.45 -4.70 -2.34
N ILE A 10 5.59 -3.92 -1.67
CA ILE A 10 4.22 -4.28 -1.34
C ILE A 10 3.28 -3.14 -1.76
N GLY A 11 2.24 -3.47 -2.51
CA GLY A 11 1.21 -2.50 -2.92
C GLY A 11 0.14 -2.33 -1.84
N LEU A 12 0.09 -1.16 -1.23
CA LEU A 12 -1.00 -0.72 -0.35
C LEU A 12 -2.13 -0.06 -1.16
N GLU A 13 -1.76 0.84 -2.08
CA GLU A 13 -2.62 1.70 -2.92
C GLU A 13 -3.53 2.67 -2.15
N THR A 14 -4.39 2.16 -1.27
CA THR A 14 -5.34 2.93 -0.45
C THR A 14 -5.46 2.31 0.94
N GLY A 15 -5.66 3.14 1.97
CA GLY A 15 -5.94 2.68 3.33
C GLY A 15 -7.40 2.34 3.60
N SER A 16 -8.31 2.52 2.64
CA SER A 16 -9.73 2.19 2.80
C SER A 16 -10.05 0.81 2.22
N GLU A 17 -10.55 -0.09 3.05
CA GLU A 17 -10.94 -1.44 2.63
C GLU A 17 -12.10 -1.44 1.63
N LYS A 18 -13.08 -0.55 1.84
CA LYS A 18 -14.21 -0.34 0.92
C LYS A 18 -13.73 0.15 -0.44
N HIS A 19 -12.79 1.09 -0.45
CA HIS A 19 -12.20 1.60 -1.69
C HIS A 19 -11.36 0.53 -2.40
N SER A 20 -10.55 -0.22 -1.64
CA SER A 20 -9.77 -1.37 -2.15
C SER A 20 -10.66 -2.37 -2.89
N ARG A 21 -11.81 -2.75 -2.29
CA ARG A 21 -12.80 -3.63 -2.94
C ARG A 21 -13.38 -3.05 -4.23
N LYS A 22 -13.72 -1.76 -4.25
CA LYS A 22 -14.23 -1.10 -5.46
C LYS A 22 -13.22 -1.10 -6.61
N LEU A 23 -11.93 -1.05 -6.29
CA LEU A 23 -10.84 -1.15 -7.26
C LEU A 23 -10.54 -2.59 -7.70
N GLY A 24 -11.28 -3.58 -7.20
CA GLY A 24 -11.07 -5.00 -7.54
C GLY A 24 -9.87 -5.63 -6.86
N ARG A 25 -9.36 -5.04 -5.76
CA ARG A 25 -8.25 -5.62 -5.01
C ARG A 25 -8.74 -6.70 -4.04
N HIS A 26 -7.95 -7.76 -3.95
CA HIS A 26 -8.23 -8.89 -3.06
C HIS A 26 -7.68 -8.67 -1.64
N SER A 27 -6.54 -7.97 -1.51
CA SER A 27 -5.90 -7.69 -0.23
C SER A 27 -6.48 -6.44 0.45
N THR A 28 -6.57 -6.50 1.77
CA THR A 28 -6.97 -5.39 2.63
C THR A 28 -5.75 -4.57 3.10
N PRO A 29 -5.94 -3.29 3.47
CA PRO A 29 -4.88 -2.46 4.06
C PRO A 29 -4.25 -3.10 5.31
N ARG A 30 -5.07 -3.76 6.14
CA ARG A 30 -4.63 -4.46 7.35
C ARG A 30 -3.67 -5.60 7.03
N GLU A 31 -3.98 -6.42 6.03
CA GLU A 31 -3.10 -7.52 5.60
C GLU A 31 -1.77 -7.01 5.07
N VAL A 32 -1.78 -5.87 4.36
CA VAL A 32 -0.56 -5.21 3.88
C VAL A 32 0.32 -4.75 5.05
N ILE A 33 -0.25 -4.06 6.04
CA ILE A 33 0.49 -3.60 7.23
C ILE A 33 1.05 -4.79 8.04
N GLU A 34 0.27 -5.86 8.18
CA GLU A 34 0.73 -7.09 8.86
C GLU A 34 1.86 -7.77 8.07
N ALA A 35 1.81 -7.76 6.74
CA ALA A 35 2.91 -8.25 5.89
C ALA A 35 4.19 -7.41 6.09
N VAL A 36 4.07 -6.07 6.10
CA VAL A 36 5.18 -5.16 6.39
C VAL A 36 5.84 -5.52 7.72
N LYS A 37 5.04 -5.68 8.78
CA LYS A 37 5.51 -6.03 10.12
C LYS A 37 6.27 -7.35 10.15
N ARG A 38 5.74 -8.38 9.48
CA ARG A 38 6.37 -9.71 9.41
C ARG A 38 7.70 -9.68 8.64
N LEU A 39 7.72 -8.99 7.51
CA LEU A 39 8.92 -8.83 6.69
C LEU A 39 10.00 -8.07 7.47
N SER A 40 9.66 -6.94 8.09
CA SER A 40 10.59 -6.16 8.91
C SER A 40 11.20 -7.01 10.04
N ARG A 41 10.37 -7.75 10.79
CA ARG A 41 10.83 -8.67 11.86
C ARG A 41 11.74 -9.80 11.37
N SER A 42 11.62 -10.18 10.09
CA SER A 42 12.48 -11.19 9.47
C SER A 42 13.83 -10.64 8.99
N GLY A 43 14.02 -9.32 9.03
CA GLY A 43 15.19 -8.61 8.52
C GLY A 43 15.08 -8.20 7.05
N ILE A 44 13.92 -8.40 6.41
CA ILE A 44 13.63 -7.91 5.05
C ILE A 44 13.21 -6.44 5.14
N LYS A 45 13.58 -5.64 4.14
CA LYS A 45 13.28 -4.19 4.06
C LYS A 45 12.03 -3.94 3.21
N PRO A 46 10.85 -3.71 3.79
CA PRO A 46 9.60 -3.56 3.04
C PRO A 46 9.51 -2.17 2.42
N TYR A 47 9.21 -2.08 1.13
CA TYR A 47 8.91 -0.83 0.43
C TYR A 47 7.42 -0.80 0.10
N VAL A 48 6.71 0.22 0.57
CA VAL A 48 5.25 0.30 0.44
C VAL A 48 4.87 1.28 -0.67
N TYR A 49 4.08 0.81 -1.62
CA TYR A 49 3.58 1.60 -2.73
C TYR A 49 2.17 2.11 -2.44
N VAL A 50 1.95 3.39 -2.71
CA VAL A 50 0.65 4.05 -2.57
C VAL A 50 0.36 4.84 -3.83
N VAL A 51 -0.88 4.79 -4.29
CA VAL A 51 -1.35 5.57 -5.44
C VAL A 51 -2.44 6.53 -4.97
N TYR A 52 -2.21 7.83 -5.12
CA TYR A 52 -3.21 8.86 -4.82
C TYR A 52 -3.93 9.30 -6.10
N GLY A 53 -5.14 9.84 -5.95
CA GLY A 53 -5.99 10.21 -7.09
C GLY A 53 -6.67 9.00 -7.77
N LEU A 54 -6.80 7.88 -7.06
CA LEU A 54 -7.46 6.68 -7.57
C LEU A 54 -8.94 6.93 -7.90
N PRO A 55 -9.51 6.24 -8.90
CA PRO A 55 -10.92 6.36 -9.26
C PRO A 55 -11.86 6.08 -8.07
N GLY A 56 -12.73 7.03 -7.77
CA GLY A 56 -13.68 6.91 -6.65
C GLY A 56 -13.09 7.19 -5.26
N GLN A 57 -11.86 7.69 -5.17
CA GLN A 57 -11.26 8.18 -3.93
C GLN A 57 -12.04 9.40 -3.39
N ASN A 58 -12.35 9.37 -2.10
CA ASN A 58 -12.97 10.48 -1.36
C ASN A 58 -12.08 10.88 -0.16
N ASN A 59 -12.44 11.98 0.52
CA ASN A 59 -11.66 12.50 1.65
C ASN A 59 -11.46 11.47 2.77
N GLU A 60 -12.50 10.70 3.11
CA GLU A 60 -12.42 9.61 4.09
C GLU A 60 -11.37 8.55 3.68
N ALA A 61 -11.38 8.13 2.41
CA ALA A 61 -10.38 7.19 1.90
C ALA A 61 -8.97 7.79 1.89
N VAL A 62 -8.83 9.10 1.66
CA VAL A 62 -7.54 9.81 1.76
C VAL A 62 -7.03 9.76 3.19
N GLU A 63 -7.85 10.14 4.18
CA GLU A 63 -7.48 10.10 5.60
C GLU A 63 -7.07 8.69 6.04
N MET A 64 -7.86 7.68 5.69
CA MET A 64 -7.51 6.27 5.95
C MET A 64 -6.19 5.89 5.28
N THR A 65 -5.92 6.39 4.08
CA THR A 65 -4.65 6.13 3.36
C THR A 65 -3.46 6.79 4.04
N VAL A 66 -3.60 8.03 4.52
CA VAL A 66 -2.56 8.71 5.30
C VAL A 66 -2.26 7.96 6.59
N ASN A 67 -3.29 7.51 7.31
CA ASN A 67 -3.12 6.70 8.52
C ASN A 67 -2.41 5.37 8.20
N ALA A 68 -2.80 4.68 7.13
CA ALA A 68 -2.16 3.44 6.72
C ALA A 68 -0.69 3.62 6.29
N ILE A 69 -0.32 4.77 5.72
CA ILE A 69 1.09 5.12 5.45
C ILE A 69 1.87 5.26 6.77
N GLN A 70 1.32 5.98 7.74
CA GLN A 70 1.94 6.16 9.06
C GLN A 70 2.09 4.81 9.76
N ASP A 71 1.05 3.99 9.76
CA ASP A 71 1.09 2.64 10.33
C ASP A 71 2.12 1.76 9.65
N SER A 72 2.23 1.83 8.32
CA SER A 72 3.24 1.08 7.56
C SER A 72 4.66 1.47 8.00
N PHE A 73 4.93 2.77 8.15
CA PHE A 73 6.22 3.26 8.63
C PHE A 73 6.51 2.80 10.06
N LEU A 74 5.54 2.94 10.98
CA LEU A 74 5.65 2.51 12.37
C LEU A 74 5.85 0.98 12.51
N ASN A 75 5.37 0.19 11.56
CA ASN A 75 5.54 -1.26 11.52
C ASN A 75 6.80 -1.72 10.76
N GLY A 76 7.67 -0.79 10.34
CA GLY A 76 8.98 -1.10 9.82
C GLY A 76 9.08 -1.14 8.29
N ALA A 77 8.19 -0.43 7.59
CA ALA A 77 8.45 -0.08 6.19
C ALA A 77 9.69 0.82 6.09
N GLU A 78 10.64 0.42 5.26
CA GLU A 78 11.90 1.15 5.05
C GLU A 78 11.71 2.34 4.11
N ARG A 79 10.72 2.25 3.20
CA ARG A 79 10.41 3.30 2.23
C ARG A 79 8.92 3.31 1.92
N ILE A 80 8.37 4.50 1.78
CA ILE A 80 7.04 4.73 1.19
C ILE A 80 7.24 5.37 -0.18
N ILE A 81 6.59 4.83 -1.22
CA ILE A 81 6.70 5.29 -2.60
C ILE A 81 5.30 5.73 -3.04
N LEU A 82 5.17 7.00 -3.42
CA LEU A 82 3.91 7.58 -3.85
C LEU A 82 3.89 7.77 -5.36
N TYR A 83 2.82 7.33 -6.01
CA TYR A 83 2.52 7.66 -7.39
C TYR A 83 1.18 8.38 -7.49
N ARG A 84 1.08 9.29 -8.45
CA ARG A 84 -0.21 9.82 -8.89
C ARG A 84 -0.86 8.80 -9.81
N PHE A 85 -2.13 8.52 -9.60
CA PHE A 85 -2.91 7.74 -10.55
C PHE A 85 -2.90 8.43 -11.92
N GLN A 86 -2.68 7.64 -12.95
CA GLN A 86 -2.80 8.07 -14.33
C GLN A 86 -3.56 7.00 -15.09
N ALA A 87 -4.69 7.40 -15.67
CA ALA A 87 -5.46 6.53 -16.55
C ALA A 87 -4.58 6.08 -17.72
N LEU A 88 -4.60 4.77 -18.01
CA LEU A 88 -3.87 4.19 -19.12
C LEU A 88 -4.86 3.75 -20.21
N PRO A 89 -4.55 3.97 -21.49
CA PRO A 89 -5.35 3.44 -22.59
C PRO A 89 -5.54 1.93 -22.44
N MET A 90 -6.75 1.45 -22.75
CA MET A 90 -7.11 0.02 -22.69
C MET A 90 -7.02 -0.61 -21.28
N SER A 91 -7.05 0.19 -20.22
CA SER A 91 -7.17 -0.27 -18.83
C SER A 91 -8.62 -0.13 -18.31
N CYS A 92 -8.93 -0.71 -17.16
CA CYS A 92 -10.27 -0.65 -16.56
C CYS A 92 -10.71 0.76 -16.15
N PHE A 93 -9.78 1.69 -16.04
CA PHE A 93 -10.01 3.09 -15.70
C PHE A 93 -9.30 3.95 -16.74
N SER A 94 -9.95 4.12 -17.89
CA SER A 94 -9.51 4.90 -19.05
C SER A 94 -10.42 6.08 -19.32
#